data_AF-T1AFJ0-F1
#
_entry.id   AF-T1AFJ0-F1
#
_cell.length_a   1.000
_cell.length_b   1.000
_cell.length_c   1.000
_cell.angle_alpha   90.00
_cell.angle_beta   90.00
_cell.angle_gamma   90.00
#
_symmetry.space_group_name_H-M   'P 1'
#
loop_
_entity.id
_entity.type
_entity.pdbx_description
1 polymer ?
#
loop_
_entity_poly.entity_id
_entity_poly.type
_entity_poly.pdbx_seq_one_letter_code
_entity_poly.pdbx_strand_id
1 'polypeptide(L)'
;MTHAERLHRVEPHHPELPVIRQCELLAVARSTVYYPRKPLVSEDDLTLMRRLDEIHLQYPFLGSRRLRDALEQEGRFVNRKRIQR
;
A
#
# COMPACT_ATOMS: atom_id res chain seq x y z
N MET A 1 25.14 -3.08 0.92
CA MET A 1 24.05 -3.55 0.05
C MET A 1 22.82 -3.84 0.88
N THR A 2 21.77 -3.02 0.78
CA THR A 2 20.53 -3.23 1.53
C THR A 2 19.73 -4.41 0.95
N HIS A 3 18.76 -4.94 1.72
CA HIS A 3 17.84 -5.98 1.21
C HIS A 3 17.02 -5.50 0.00
N ALA A 4 16.60 -4.23 0.01
CA ALA A 4 15.86 -3.61 -1.09
C ALA A 4 16.70 -3.52 -2.38
N GLU A 5 17.97 -3.14 -2.28
CA GLU A 5 18.89 -3.13 -3.42
C GLU A 5 19.09 -4.52 -4.02
N ARG A 6 19.18 -5.55 -3.19
CA ARG A 6 19.34 -6.94 -3.65
C ARG A 6 18.09 -7.44 -4.38
N LEU A 7 16.89 -7.09 -3.91
CA LEU A 7 15.64 -7.38 -4.61
C LEU A 7 15.52 -6.68 -5.96
N HIS A 8 15.92 -5.40 -6.04
CA HIS A 8 15.81 -4.61 -7.26
C HIS A 8 16.67 -5.15 -8.41
N ARG A 9 17.73 -5.92 -8.09
CA ARG A 9 18.63 -6.55 -9.07
C ARG A 9 18.13 -7.88 -9.61
N VAL A 10 17.00 -8.39 -9.14
CA VAL A 10 16.40 -9.60 -9.69
C VAL A 10 15.68 -9.24 -10.99
N GLU A 11 16.08 -9.89 -12.08
CA GLU A 11 15.55 -9.71 -13.43
C GLU A 11 14.73 -10.94 -13.86
N PRO A 12 13.39 -10.87 -13.85
CA PRO A 12 12.52 -12.01 -14.18
C PRO A 12 12.72 -12.61 -15.58
N HIS A 13 13.21 -11.81 -16.52
CA HIS A 13 13.36 -12.17 -17.93
C HIS A 13 14.83 -12.28 -18.37
N HIS A 14 15.76 -12.52 -17.44
CA HIS A 14 17.16 -12.68 -17.79
C HIS A 14 17.37 -13.94 -18.67
N PRO A 15 17.96 -13.82 -19.87
CA PRO A 15 17.97 -14.90 -20.87
C PRO A 15 18.76 -16.15 -20.43
N GLU A 16 19.82 -15.96 -19.64
CA GLU A 16 20.75 -17.04 -19.26
C GLU A 16 20.66 -17.47 -17.79
N LEU A 17 19.95 -16.72 -16.95
CA LEU A 17 20.02 -16.88 -15.49
C LEU A 17 18.62 -16.94 -14.88
N PRO A 18 18.14 -18.12 -14.46
CA PRO A 18 16.83 -18.26 -13.86
C PRO A 18 16.68 -17.46 -12.55
N VAL A 19 15.48 -16.95 -12.27
CA VAL A 19 15.16 -16.19 -11.03
C VAL A 19 15.58 -16.94 -9.77
N ILE A 20 15.48 -18.27 -9.76
CA ILE A 20 15.93 -19.12 -8.64
C ILE A 20 17.42 -18.92 -8.36
N ARG A 21 18.26 -18.97 -9.39
CA ARG A 21 19.72 -18.76 -9.28
C ARG A 21 20.05 -17.32 -8.91
N GLN A 22 19.32 -16.35 -9.44
CA GLN A 22 19.48 -14.95 -9.04
C GLN A 22 19.17 -14.75 -7.55
N CYS A 23 18.11 -15.38 -7.04
CA CYS A 23 17.75 -15.30 -5.62
C CYS A 23 18.81 -15.92 -4.71
N GLU A 24 19.39 -17.06 -5.11
CA GLU A 24 20.51 -17.70 -4.41
C GLU A 24 21.74 -16.79 -4.36
N LEU A 25 22.14 -16.23 -5.51
CA LEU A 25 23.30 -15.33 -5.61
C LEU A 25 23.12 -14.02 -4.83
N LEU A 26 21.90 -13.49 -4.81
CA LEU A 26 21.56 -12.25 -4.11
C LEU A 26 21.16 -12.48 -2.64
N ALA A 27 21.15 -13.73 -2.17
CA ALA A 27 20.70 -14.12 -0.83
C ALA A 27 19.34 -13.52 -0.44
N VAL A 28 18.38 -13.56 -1.38
CA VAL A 28 17.00 -13.07 -1.20
C VAL A 28 16.01 -14.23 -1.27
N ALA A 29 14.94 -14.17 -0.48
CA ALA A 29 13.91 -15.18 -0.52
C ALA A 29 13.07 -15.06 -1.81
N ARG A 30 12.91 -16.17 -2.54
CA ARG A 30 12.09 -16.25 -3.76
C ARG A 30 10.67 -15.72 -3.55
N SER A 31 10.10 -15.95 -2.36
CA SER A 31 8.77 -15.46 -1.99
C SER A 31 8.67 -13.94 -2.06
N THR A 32 9.75 -13.21 -1.76
CA THR A 32 9.74 -11.75 -1.78
C THR A 32 9.82 -11.18 -3.19
N VAL A 33 10.37 -11.95 -4.14
CA VAL A 33 10.37 -11.61 -5.57
C VAL A 33 8.98 -11.77 -6.17
N TYR A 34 8.29 -12.88 -5.87
CA TYR A 34 6.94 -13.15 -6.38
C TYR A 34 5.85 -12.34 -5.67
N TYR A 35 6.04 -12.04 -4.39
CA TYR A 35 5.13 -11.24 -3.58
C TYR A 35 5.85 -9.99 -3.08
N PRO A 36 6.13 -9.02 -3.97
CA PRO A 36 6.75 -7.77 -3.56
C PRO A 36 5.83 -7.09 -2.54
N ARG A 37 6.44 -6.54 -1.49
CA ARG A 37 5.71 -5.72 -0.52
C ARG A 37 5.09 -4.55 -1.29
N LYS A 38 3.76 -4.43 -1.24
CA LYS A 38 3.09 -3.24 -1.76
C LYS A 38 3.65 -2.00 -1.03
N PRO A 39 3.81 -0.87 -1.72
CA PRO A 39 4.25 0.36 -1.09
C PRO A 39 3.38 0.67 0.13
N LEU A 40 4.02 1.26 1.13
CA LEU A 40 3.45 1.50 2.45
C LEU A 40 2.47 2.69 2.38
N VAL A 41 1.26 2.45 1.88
CA VAL A 41 0.15 3.43 1.78
C VAL A 41 0.44 4.57 0.79
N SER A 42 -0.51 4.90 -0.10
CA SER A 42 -0.35 6.05 -1.02
C SER A 42 -0.49 7.38 -0.28
N GLU A 43 0.05 8.47 -0.82
CA GLU A 43 -0.15 9.82 -0.24
C GLU A 43 -1.64 10.19 -0.16
N ASP A 44 -2.43 9.79 -1.14
CA ASP A 44 -3.88 9.96 -1.15
C ASP A 44 -4.56 9.18 -0.02
N ASP A 45 -4.13 7.94 0.23
CA ASP A 45 -4.63 7.14 1.34
C ASP A 45 -4.24 7.75 2.68
N LEU A 46 -3.01 8.26 2.83
CA LEU A 46 -2.57 8.95 4.05
C LEU A 46 -3.40 10.21 4.30
N THR A 47 -3.68 10.99 3.26
CA THR A 47 -4.50 12.20 3.35
C THR A 47 -5.93 11.85 3.74
N LEU A 48 -6.49 10.79 3.16
CA LEU A 48 -7.81 10.28 3.52
C LEU A 48 -7.86 9.80 4.97
N MET A 49 -6.87 9.01 5.42
CA MET A 49 -6.79 8.52 6.80
C MET A 49 -6.77 9.66 7.80
N ARG A 50 -5.90 10.66 7.59
CA ARG A 50 -5.83 11.87 8.44
C ARG A 50 -7.18 12.58 8.51
N ARG A 51 -7.86 12.74 7.37
CA ARG A 51 -9.16 13.42 7.36
C ARG A 51 -10.24 12.62 8.07
N LEU A 52 -10.25 11.30 7.91
CA LEU A 52 -11.18 10.43 8.65
C LEU A 52 -10.94 10.51 10.16
N ASP A 53 -9.67 10.55 10.60
CA ASP A 53 -9.31 10.72 12.01
C ASP A 53 -9.80 12.08 12.55
N GLU A 54 -9.59 13.17 11.82
CA GLU A 54 -10.09 14.50 12.20
C GLU A 54 -11.62 14.52 12.39
N ILE A 55 -12.37 13.92 11.45
CA ILE A 55 -13.82 13.83 11.54
C ILE A 55 -14.23 12.95 12.73
N HIS A 56 -13.51 11.86 13.00
CA HIS A 56 -13.79 10.98 14.13
C HIS A 56 -13.51 11.65 15.47
N LEU A 57 -12.44 12.44 15.57
CA LEU A 57 -12.13 13.23 16.77
C LEU A 57 -13.20 14.30 17.04
N GLN A 58 -13.74 14.92 15.99
CA GLN A 58 -14.80 15.91 16.12
C GLN A 58 -16.17 15.25 16.41
N TYR A 59 -16.43 14.08 15.81
CA TYR A 59 -17.71 13.39 15.88
C TYR A 59 -17.51 11.87 16.05
N PRO A 60 -17.19 11.40 17.26
CA PRO A 60 -16.82 10.00 17.52
C PRO A 60 -17.96 8.99 17.25
N PHE A 61 -19.21 9.48 17.12
CA PHE A 61 -20.39 8.67 16.84
C PHE A 61 -20.71 8.52 15.34
N LEU A 62 -19.97 9.17 14.42
CA LEU A 62 -20.24 9.04 12.99
C LEU A 62 -19.73 7.69 12.46
N GLY A 63 -20.68 6.82 12.10
CA GLY A 63 -20.38 5.60 11.36
C GLY A 63 -19.99 5.86 9.91
N SER A 64 -19.47 4.83 9.23
CA SER A 64 -18.90 4.91 7.88
C SER A 64 -19.82 5.51 6.80
N ARG A 65 -21.15 5.44 6.97
CA ARG A 65 -22.10 6.09 6.05
C ARG A 65 -22.05 7.62 6.18
N ARG A 66 -22.09 8.13 7.41
CA ARG A 66 -22.06 9.57 7.66
C ARG A 66 -20.67 10.16 7.43
N LEU A 67 -19.61 9.37 7.63
CA LEU A 67 -18.25 9.77 7.25
C LEU A 67 -18.11 9.97 5.74
N ARG A 68 -18.71 9.08 4.93
CA ARG A 68 -18.78 9.28 3.47
C ARG A 68 -19.50 10.58 3.15
N ASP A 69 -20.68 10.80 3.73
CA ASP A 69 -21.49 11.98 3.43
C ASP A 69 -20.73 13.26 3.81
N ALA A 70 -20.02 13.27 4.95
CA ALA A 70 -19.16 14.38 5.37
C ALA A 70 -18.03 14.65 4.36
N LEU A 71 -17.35 13.60 3.89
CA LEU A 71 -16.33 13.73 2.85
C LEU A 71 -16.92 14.24 1.52
N GLU A 72 -18.12 13.79 1.14
CA GLU A 72 -18.81 14.28 -0.06
C GLU A 72 -19.18 15.78 0.06
N GLN A 73 -19.60 16.26 1.23
CA GLN A 73 -19.83 17.70 1.47
C GLN A 73 -18.54 18.53 1.33
N GLU A 74 -17.38 17.92 1.58
CA GLU A 74 -16.06 18.52 1.38
C GLU A 74 -15.54 18.36 -0.06
N GLY A 75 -16.34 17.82 -0.99
CA GLY A 75 -15.97 17.56 -2.38
C GLY A 75 -15.09 16.32 -2.60
N ARG A 76 -14.94 15.46 -1.58
CA ARG A 76 -14.16 14.22 -1.64
C ARG A 76 -15.08 13.01 -1.81
N PHE A 77 -15.19 12.51 -3.04
CA PHE A 77 -15.99 11.33 -3.35
C PHE A 77 -15.22 10.04 -3.08
N VAL A 78 -15.49 9.41 -1.93
CA VAL A 78 -14.80 8.19 -1.49
C VAL A 78 -15.79 7.04 -1.30
N ASN A 79 -15.48 5.87 -1.87
CA ASN A 79 -16.31 4.69 -1.68
C ASN A 79 -16.32 4.27 -0.19
N ARG A 80 -17.49 3.93 0.35
CA ARG A 80 -17.66 3.39 1.71
C ARG A 80 -16.70 2.23 2.03
N LYS A 81 -16.40 1.35 1.06
CA LYS A 81 -15.44 0.24 1.24
C LYS A 81 -14.02 0.73 1.53
N ARG A 82 -13.62 1.90 1.02
CA ARG A 82 -12.29 2.50 1.25
C ARG A 82 -12.22 3.14 2.65
N ILE A 83 -13.34 3.63 3.17
CA ILE A 83 -13.45 4.17 4.53
C ILE A 83 -13.42 3.07 5.60
N GLN A 84 -13.90 1.86 5.27
CA GLN A 84 -13.97 0.72 6.20
C GLN A 84 -12.69 -0.13 6.26
N ARG A 85 -11.68 0.18 5.45
CA ARG A 85 -10.47 -0.62 5.26
C ARG A 85 -9.27 -0.06 6.00
#